data_AF-A0A1I6Y8A9-F1
#
_entry.id   AF-A0A1I6Y8A9-F1
#
_cell.length_a   1.000
_cell.length_b   1.000
_cell.length_c   1.000
_cell.angle_alpha   90.00
_cell.angle_beta   90.00
_cell.angle_gamma   90.00
#
_symmetry.space_group_name_H-M   'P 1'
#
loop_
_entity.id
_entity.type
_entity.pdbx_description
1 polymer ?
#
loop_
_entity_poly.entity_id
_entity_poly.type
_entity_poly.pdbx_seq_one_letter_code
_entity_poly.pdbx_strand_id
1 'polypeptide(L)' 'MLLITCPVTRTDELVADRRIRSVTNHPTHVALSVECPSCGGVHVYRTGRRWESRPAVAARPARELSHA' A
#
# COMPACT_ATOMS: atom_id res chain seq x y z
N MET A 1 -11.48 0.35 6.60
CA MET A 1 -11.24 1.81 6.66
C MET A 1 -9.78 2.07 7.00
N LEU A 2 -9.20 3.16 6.53
CA LEU A 2 -7.80 3.55 6.70
C LEU A 2 -7.71 4.98 7.23
N LEU A 3 -7.01 5.19 8.34
CA LEU A 3 -6.70 6.53 8.84
C LEU A 3 -5.44 7.05 8.12
N ILE A 4 -5.53 8.22 7.50
CA ILE A 4 -4.41 8.88 6.82
C ILE A 4 -4.27 10.31 7.30
N THR A 5 -3.06 10.87 7.24
CA THR A 5 -2.86 12.31 7.32
C THR A 5 -2.73 12.86 5.91
N CYS A 6 -3.55 13.84 5.55
CA CYS A 6 -3.44 14.49 4.25
C CYS A 6 -2.14 15.32 4.20
N PRO A 7 -1.24 15.10 3.22
CA PRO A 7 0.01 15.86 3.12
C PRO A 7 -0.22 17.33 2.75
N VAL A 8 -1.39 17.66 2.20
CA VAL A 8 -1.75 19.02 1.78
C VAL A 8 -2.36 19.81 2.93
N THR A 9 -3.43 19.29 3.54
CA THR A 9 -4.19 20.00 4.59
C THR A 9 -3.69 19.70 5.99
N ARG A 10 -2.86 18.66 6.16
CA ARG A 10 -2.40 18.12 7.46
C ARG A 10 -3.54 17.67 8.38
N THR A 11 -4.72 17.44 7.84
CA THR A 11 -5.85 16.86 8.57
C THR A 11 -5.79 15.35 8.54
N ASP A 12 -6.22 14.73 9.63
CA ASP A 12 -6.40 13.29 9.68
C ASP A 12 -7.78 12.92 9.12
N GLU A 13 -7.81 11.99 8.17
CA GLU A 13 -9.00 11.60 7.43
C GLU A 13 -9.22 10.10 7.56
N LEU A 14 -10.46 9.71 7.88
CA LEU A 14 -10.87 8.32 7.91
C LEU A 14 -11.43 7.91 6.54
N VAL A 15 -10.65 7.16 5.79
CA VAL A 15 -10.95 6.83 4.40
C VAL A 15 -11.56 5.43 4.27
N ALA A 16 -12.65 5.33 3.51
CA ALA A 16 -13.27 4.06 3.15
C ALA A 16 -12.44 3.30 2.10
N ASP A 17 -12.48 1.96 2.13
CA ASP A 17 -11.75 1.08 1.20
C ASP A 17 -12.02 1.41 -0.27
N ARG A 18 -13.25 1.77 -0.64
CA ARG A 18 -13.63 2.21 -2.00
C ARG A 18 -12.84 3.39 -2.56
N ARG A 19 -12.12 4.14 -1.73
CA ARG A 19 -11.25 5.26 -2.14
C ARG A 19 -9.78 4.85 -2.31
N ILE A 20 -9.45 3.59 -2.03
CA ILE A 20 -8.12 3.02 -2.33
C ILE A 20 -8.12 2.61 -3.81
N ARG A 21 -7.28 3.29 -4.60
CA ARG A 21 -7.20 3.11 -6.05
C ARG A 21 -6.29 1.95 -6.45
N SER A 22 -5.21 1.74 -5.72
CA SER A 22 -4.29 0.64 -5.97
C SER A 22 -3.55 0.22 -4.71
N VAL A 23 -3.15 -1.05 -4.69
CA VAL A 23 -2.37 -1.67 -3.63
C VAL A 23 -1.17 -2.35 -4.27
N THR A 24 0.03 -1.86 -3.98
CA THR A 24 1.28 -2.44 -4.46
C THR A 24 1.99 -3.11 -3.30
N ASN A 25 2.19 -4.42 -3.39
CA ASN A 25 2.91 -5.18 -2.39
C ASN A 25 4.41 -5.15 -2.72
N HIS A 26 5.18 -4.40 -1.95
CA HIS A 26 6.64 -4.43 -2.01
C HIS A 26 7.18 -5.45 -0.99
N PRO A 27 8.40 -5.98 -1.19
CA PRO A 27 8.99 -6.95 -0.27
C PRO A 27 9.04 -6.48 1.19
N THR A 28 9.17 -5.17 1.42
CA THR A 28 9.35 -4.57 2.76
C THR A 28 8.12 -3.82 3.28
N HIS A 29 7.14 -3.49 2.42
CA HIS A 29 6.00 -2.67 2.77
C HIS A 29 4.87 -2.80 1.74
N VAL A 30 3.67 -2.34 2.08
CA VAL A 30 2.58 -2.16 1.12
C VAL A 30 2.44 -0.67 0.84
N ALA A 31 2.35 -0.31 -0.44
CA ALA A 31 2.03 1.04 -0.88
C ALA A 31 0.56 1.09 -1.33
N LEU A 32 -0.18 2.07 -0.81
CA LEU A 32 -1.59 2.30 -1.05
C LEU A 32 -1.77 3.65 -1.73
N SER A 33 -2.32 3.67 -2.94
CA SER A 33 -2.74 4.92 -3.59
C SER A 33 -4.15 5.25 -3.14
N VAL A 34 -4.32 6.36 -2.42
CA VAL A 34 -5.58 6.73 -1.76
C VAL A 34 -6.04 8.09 -2.24
N GLU A 35 -7.30 8.18 -2.65
CA GLU A 35 -7.94 9.47 -2.93
C GLU A 35 -8.41 10.12 -1.63
N CYS A 36 -7.82 11.26 -1.30
CA CYS A 36 -8.12 12.00 -0.08
C CYS A 36 -9.43 12.80 -0.25
N PRO A 37 -10.40 12.67 0.67
CA PRO A 37 -11.67 13.39 0.56
C PRO A 37 -11.52 14.91 0.79
N SER A 38 -10.50 15.34 1.54
CA SER A 38 -10.37 16.76 1.94
C SER A 38 -9.63 17.63 0.94
N CYS A 39 -8.66 17.08 0.20
CA CYS A 39 -7.95 17.81 -0.86
C CYS A 39 -8.29 17.34 -2.28
N GLY A 40 -9.03 16.23 -2.42
CA GLY A 40 -9.33 15.61 -3.73
C GLY A 40 -8.13 14.97 -4.44
N GLY A 41 -6.93 15.07 -3.85
CA GLY A 41 -5.70 14.52 -4.41
C GLY A 41 -5.55 13.01 -4.18
N VAL A 42 -4.73 12.37 -5.01
CA VAL A 42 -4.29 10.99 -4.80
C VAL A 42 -2.91 10.97 -4.15
N HIS A 43 -2.79 10.28 -3.03
CA HIS A 43 -1.55 10.19 -2.26
C HIS A 43 -1.17 8.74 -2.00
N VAL A 44 0.15 8.48 -1.97
CA VAL A 44 0.69 7.15 -1.69
C VAL A 44 1.06 7.03 -0.22
N TYR A 45 0.37 6.14 0.48
CA TYR A 45 0.66 5.80 1.87
C TYR A 45 1.37 4.47 1.94
N ARG A 46 2.41 4.38 2.78
CA ARG A 46 3.16 3.15 2.99
C ARG A 46 2.83 2.60 4.37
N THR A 47 2.41 1.34 4.45
CA THR A 47 2.26 0.69 5.75
C THR A 47 3.65 0.47 6.34
N GLY A 48 3.94 1.14 7.46
CA GLY A 48 5.18 0.91 8.20
C GLY A 48 5.27 -0.56 8.66
N ARG A 49 6.48 -1.13 8.52
CA ARG A 49 6.94 -2.48 8.91
C ARG A 49 5.85 -3.55 8.96
N ARG A 50 5.89 -4.45 7.97
CA ARG A 50 5.15 -5.72 7.95
C ARG A 50 5.02 -6.27 9.37
N TRP A 51 3.76 -6.39 9.80
CA TRP A 51 3.29 -7.17 10.95
C TRP A 51 4.31 -8.25 11.30
N GLU A 52 4.88 -8.13 12.50
CA GLU A 52 6.01 -8.84 13.09
C GLU A 52 6.20 -10.27 12.53
N SER A 53 7.45 -10.62 12.18
CA SER A 53 7.90 -12.00 11.96
C SER A 53 7.31 -12.73 10.74
N ARG A 54 7.94 -12.56 9.57
CA ARG A 54 8.08 -13.68 8.62
C ARG A 54 9.54 -13.80 8.24
N PRO A 55 10.28 -14.86 8.64
CA PRO A 55 11.61 -15.08 8.12
C PRO A 55 11.52 -15.10 6.60
N ALA A 56 12.49 -14.46 5.95
CA ALA A 56 12.61 -14.43 4.52
C ALA A 56 12.61 -15.88 4.00
N VAL A 57 11.49 -16.33 3.45
CA VAL A 57 11.50 -17.50 2.58
C VAL A 57 12.37 -17.07 1.41
N ALA A 58 13.58 -17.63 1.36
CA ALA A 58 14.53 -17.42 0.28
C ALA A 58 13.79 -17.48 -1.05
N ALA A 59 14.03 -16.47 -1.90
CA ALA A 59 13.46 -16.39 -3.22
C ALA A 59 13.79 -17.69 -3.97
N ARG A 60 12.80 -18.56 -4.14
CA ARG A 60 12.93 -19.70 -5.06
C ARG A 60 12.93 -19.10 -6.46
N PRO A 61 13.89 -19.44 -7.33
CA PRO A 61 13.87 -18.96 -8.70
C PRO A 61 12.54 -19.40 -9.33
N ALA A 62 11.79 -18.43 -9.86
CA ALA A 62 10.61 -18.71 -10.65
C ALA A 62 11.06 -19.55 -11.84
N ARG A 63 10.62 -20.81 -11.90
CA ARG A 63 10.81 -21.61 -13.12
C ARG A 63 10.08 -20.89 -14.24
N GLU A 64 10.83 -20.55 -15.26
CA GLU A 64 10.36 -20.03 -16.54
C GLU A 64 9.21 -20.92 -17.03
N LEU A 65 8.03 -20.34 -17.17
CA LEU A 65 6.91 -20.99 -17.82
C LEU A 65 7.24 -21.00 -19.32
N SER A 66 7.96 -22.02 -19.77
CA SER A 66 8.11 -22.30 -21.19
C SER A 66 6.74 -22.64 -21.76
N HIS A 67 6.18 -21.74 -22.56
CA HIS A 67 5.11 -22.07 -23.48
C HIS A 67 5.64 -23.05 -24.52
N ALA A 68 4.81 -24.06 -24.81
CA ALA A 68 5.03 -25.11 -25.79
C ALA A 68 5.16 -24.59 -27.23
#